data_AF-H9ZZG6-F1
#
_entry.id   AF-H9ZZG6-F1
#
_cell.length_a   1.000
_cell.length_b   1.000
_cell.length_c   1.000
_cell.angle_alpha   90.00
_cell.angle_beta   90.00
_cell.angle_gamma   90.00
#
_symmetry.space_group_name_H-M   'P 1'
#
loop_
_entity.id
_entity.type
_entity.pdbx_description
1 polymer ?
#
loop_
_entity_poly.entity_id
_entity_poly.type
_entity_poly.pdbx_seq_one_letter_code
_entity_poly.pdbx_strand_id
1 'polypeptide(L)' 'MSETKNKVRSISVVKVKDREIPIDERLLKVLRKYVYTQMTLEELAKEIGLNGWEEAYEFVKNAPAWLMWTPFTLWEVTE' A
#
# COMPACT_ATOMS: atom_id res chain seq x y z
N MET A 1 21.42 -2.19 -24.81
CA MET A 1 20.12 -2.86 -24.57
C MET A 1 19.57 -2.24 -23.31
N SER A 2 18.66 -1.28 -23.47
CA SER A 2 18.26 -0.38 -22.39
C SER A 2 17.22 -1.08 -21.54
N GLU A 3 17.56 -1.38 -20.29
CA GLU A 3 16.62 -1.79 -19.26
C GLU A 3 15.68 -0.61 -18.99
N THR A 4 14.47 -0.69 -19.53
CA THR A 4 13.39 0.25 -19.23
C THR A 4 13.00 0.08 -17.77
N LYS A 5 13.66 0.83 -16.88
CA LYS A 5 13.27 0.95 -15.47
C LYS A 5 11.86 1.52 -15.42
N ASN A 6 10.89 0.63 -15.25
CA ASN A 6 9.50 0.98 -14.99
C ASN A 6 9.47 1.78 -13.68
N LYS A 7 9.44 3.11 -13.81
CA LYS A 7 9.50 4.04 -12.68
C LYS A 7 8.11 4.09 -12.06
N VAL A 8 7.84 3.15 -11.17
CA VAL A 8 6.65 3.18 -10.29
C VAL A 8 6.63 4.55 -9.63
N ARG A 9 5.66 5.39 -9.99
CA ARG A 9 5.53 6.75 -9.46
C ARG A 9 5.02 6.66 -8.02
N SER A 10 5.93 6.53 -7.07
CA SER A 10 5.61 6.59 -5.64
C SER A 10 5.37 8.05 -5.23
N ILE A 11 4.12 8.38 -4.91
CA ILE A 11 3.69 9.75 -4.59
C ILE A 11 4.09 10.12 -3.15
N SER A 12 4.26 9.12 -2.28
CA SER A 12 4.71 9.24 -0.89
C SER A 12 5.10 7.84 -0.34
N VAL A 13 5.75 7.78 0.82
CA VAL A 13 6.10 6.52 1.51
C VAL A 13 5.40 6.44 2.87
N VAL A 14 4.97 5.25 3.29
CA VAL A 14 4.53 4.97 4.66
C VAL A 14 5.70 4.30 5.38
N LYS A 15 6.12 4.86 6.52
CA LYS A 15 7.19 4.27 7.33
C LYS A 15 6.59 3.34 8.38
N VAL A 16 7.13 2.12 8.45
CA VAL A 16 6.76 1.10 9.43
C VAL A 16 8.05 0.56 10.03
N LYS A 17 8.32 0.91 11.29
CA LYS A 17 9.63 0.65 11.93
C LYS A 17 10.78 1.10 11.03
N ASP A 18 11.62 0.18 10.58
CA ASP A 18 12.78 0.42 9.71
C ASP A 18 12.48 0.23 8.22
N ARG A 19 11.21 0.03 7.84
CA ARG A 19 10.78 -0.19 6.45
C ARG A 19 10.06 1.03 5.89
N GLU A 20 10.40 1.37 4.66
CA GLU A 20 9.68 2.36 3.86
C GLU A 20 8.85 1.64 2.80
N ILE A 21 7.53 1.79 2.87
CA ILE A 21 6.59 1.16 1.96
C ILE A 21 6.16 2.23 0.95
N PRO A 22 6.52 2.11 -0.33
CA PRO A 22 6.12 3.07 -1.34
C PRO A 22 4.60 3.00 -1.55
N ILE A 23 3.95 4.17 -1.54
CA ILE A 23 2.55 4.28 -1.94
C ILE A 23 2.49 4.21 -3.46
N ASP A 24 2.22 3.02 -3.96
CA ASP A 24 2.03 2.71 -5.37
C ASP A 24 0.64 2.10 -5.64
N GLU A 25 0.34 1.87 -6.91
CA GLU A 25 -0.93 1.27 -7.34
C GLU A 25 -1.17 -0.11 -6.69
N ARG A 26 -0.12 -0.92 -6.51
CA ARG A 26 -0.23 -2.23 -5.89
C ARG A 26 -0.67 -2.10 -4.44
N LEU A 27 -0.03 -1.22 -3.67
CA LEU A 27 -0.38 -0.96 -2.28
C LEU A 27 -1.83 -0.49 -2.15
N LEU A 28 -2.26 0.43 -3.01
CA LEU A 28 -3.64 0.93 -3.04
C LEU A 28 -4.65 -0.19 -3.33
N LYS A 29 -4.35 -1.10 -4.27
CA LYS A 29 -5.19 -2.27 -4.56
C LYS A 29 -5.31 -3.21 -3.35
N VAL A 30 -4.18 -3.48 -2.69
CA VAL A 30 -4.15 -4.32 -1.47
C VAL A 30 -4.92 -3.66 -0.33
N LEU A 31 -4.73 -2.36 -0.10
CA LEU A 31 -5.46 -1.60 0.91
C LEU A 31 -6.96 -1.57 0.66
N ARG A 32 -7.38 -1.38 -0.60
CA ARG A 32 -8.79 -1.46 -0.97
C ARG A 32 -9.36 -2.85 -0.69
N LYS A 33 -8.65 -3.91 -1.09
CA LYS A 33 -9.05 -5.29 -0.75
C LYS A 33 -9.17 -5.44 0.76
N TYR A 34 -8.22 -4.95 1.53
CA TYR A 34 -8.25 -4.99 2.99
C TYR A 34 -9.48 -4.28 3.59
N VAL A 35 -9.83 -3.09 3.12
CA VAL A 35 -10.98 -2.31 3.62
C VAL A 35 -12.33 -2.93 3.24
N TYR A 36 -12.45 -3.46 2.01
CA TYR A 36 -13.73 -3.93 1.46
C TYR A 36 -13.96 -5.44 1.62
N THR A 37 -13.01 -6.17 2.21
CA THR A 37 -13.11 -7.61 2.45
C THR A 37 -12.77 -7.94 3.90
N GLN A 38 -13.00 -9.17 4.34
CA GLN A 38 -12.65 -9.63 5.70
C GLN A 38 -11.17 -10.05 5.80
N MET A 39 -10.29 -9.35 5.09
CA MET A 39 -8.87 -9.67 5.05
C MET A 39 -8.23 -9.45 6.43
N THR A 40 -7.46 -10.42 6.90
CA THR A 40 -6.81 -10.31 8.22
C THR A 40 -5.52 -9.48 8.13
N LEU A 41 -5.00 -9.07 9.29
CA LEU A 41 -3.71 -8.37 9.35
C LEU A 41 -2.55 -9.28 8.91
N GLU A 42 -2.62 -10.59 9.17
CA GLU A 42 -1.66 -11.57 8.67
C GLU A 42 -1.67 -11.65 7.14
N GLU A 43 -2.84 -11.62 6.52
CA GLU A 43 -2.99 -11.61 5.07
C GLU A 43 -2.47 -10.30 4.48
N LEU A 44 -2.80 -9.16 5.12
CA LEU A 44 -2.31 -7.85 4.73
C LEU A 44 -0.78 -7.79 4.78
N ALA A 45 -0.20 -8.32 5.86
CA ALA A 45 1.24 -8.43 6.01
C ALA A 45 1.86 -9.22 4.86
N LYS A 46 1.31 -10.39 4.53
CA LYS A 46 1.81 -11.22 3.43
C LYS A 46 1.76 -10.52 2.07
N GLU A 47 0.68 -9.78 1.80
CA GLU A 47 0.47 -9.12 0.51
C GLU A 47 1.37 -7.87 0.32
N ILE A 48 1.64 -7.14 1.40
CA ILE A 48 2.54 -5.97 1.42
C ILE A 48 4.01 -6.39 1.61
N GLY A 49 4.26 -7.60 2.14
CA GLY A 49 5.60 -8.11 2.45
C GLY A 49 6.11 -7.73 3.84
N LEU A 50 5.21 -7.48 4.80
CA LEU A 50 5.50 -7.18 6.20
C LEU A 50 5.73 -8.44 7.03
N ASN A 51 6.47 -8.33 8.12
CA ASN A 51 6.76 -9.46 9.01
C ASN A 51 5.62 -9.67 10.01
N GLY A 52 4.56 -10.33 9.56
CA GLY A 52 3.44 -10.72 10.41
C GLY A 52 2.49 -9.58 10.75
N TRP A 53 1.49 -9.90 11.56
CA TRP A 53 0.34 -9.04 11.82
C TRP A 53 0.68 -7.76 12.59
N GLU A 54 1.72 -7.78 13.43
CA GLU A 54 2.15 -6.61 14.20
C GLU A 54 2.63 -5.47 13.30
N GLU A 55 3.43 -5.78 12.27
CA GLU A 55 3.86 -4.77 11.30
C GLU A 55 2.71 -4.27 10.43
N ALA A 56 1.76 -5.15 10.08
CA ALA A 56 0.55 -4.73 9.37
C ALA A 56 -0.34 -3.83 10.23
N TYR A 57 -0.44 -4.09 11.53
CA TYR A 57 -1.16 -3.23 12.46
C TYR A 57 -0.52 -1.84 12.55
N GLU A 58 0.79 -1.78 12.74
CA GLU A 58 1.53 -0.50 12.74
C GLU A 58 1.43 0.22 11.39
N PHE A 59 1.42 -0.51 10.28
CA PHE A 59 1.17 0.05 8.96
C PHE A 59 -0.20 0.73 8.88
N VAL A 60 -1.28 0.04 9.23
CA VAL A 60 -2.64 0.58 9.17
C VAL A 60 -2.79 1.79 10.10
N LYS A 61 -2.15 1.76 11.27
CA LYS A 61 -2.13 2.85 12.24
C LYS A 61 -1.39 4.10 11.74
N ASN A 62 -0.26 3.91 11.05
CA ASN A 62 0.53 5.01 10.47
C ASN A 62 0.02 5.45 9.10
N ALA A 63 -0.78 4.63 8.43
CA ALA A 63 -1.39 4.96 7.15
C ALA A 63 -2.41 6.09 7.34
N PRO A 64 -2.33 7.18 6.56
CA PRO A 64 -3.33 8.24 6.63
C PRO A 64 -4.73 7.71 6.28
N ALA A 65 -5.76 8.16 6.99
CA ALA A 65 -7.15 7.73 6.75
C ALA A 65 -7.60 7.97 5.29
N TRP A 66 -7.10 9.02 4.64
CA TRP A 66 -7.38 9.30 3.23
C TRP A 66 -6.84 8.20 2.30
N LEU A 67 -5.77 7.47 2.67
CA LEU A 67 -5.22 6.38 1.87
C LEU A 67 -6.16 5.17 1.79
N MET A 68 -6.96 4.96 2.84
CA MET A 68 -7.92 3.86 2.93
C MET A 68 -9.26 4.20 2.25
N TRP A 69 -9.62 5.47 2.19
CA TRP A 69 -10.93 5.93 1.72
C TRP A 69 -10.93 6.56 0.34
N THR A 70 -9.77 6.87 -0.24
CA THR A 70 -9.73 7.44 -1.59
C THR A 70 -9.94 6.33 -2.62
N PRO A 71 -11.04 6.36 -3.41
CA PRO A 71 -11.23 5.39 -4.47
C PRO A 71 -10.12 5.56 -5.52
N PHE A 72 -9.56 4.44 -6.00
CA PHE A 72 -8.50 4.41 -7.02
C PHE A 72 -8.87 5.20 -8.29
N THR A 73 -10.16 5.39 -8.58
CA THR A 73 -10.67 6.20 -9.68
C THR A 73 -10.32 7.69 -9.58
N LEU A 74 -9.93 8.20 -8.41
CA LEU A 74 -9.37 9.54 -8.23
C LEU A 74 -7.84 9.60 -8.47
N TRP A 75 -7.18 8.44 -8.55
CA TRP A 75 -5.76 8.28 -8.88
C TRP A 75 -5.52 7.79 -10.30
N GLU A 76 -6.60 7.49 -11.05
CA GLU A 76 -6.56 7.56 -12.51
C GLU A 76 -6.36 9.03 -12.91
N VAL A 77 -5.12 9.48 -12.80
CA VAL A 77 -4.65 10.61 -13.57
C VAL A 77 -4.70 10.16 -15.02
N THR A 78 -5.85 10.43 -15.65
CA THR A 78 -5.96 10.92 -17.04
C THR A 78 -4.77 10.56 -17.93
N GLU A 79 -4.96 9.53 -18.75
CA GLU A 79 -4.55 9.59 -20.16
C GLU A 79 -5.79 9.69 -21.03
#